data_AF-A0A7K4H4W2-F1
#
_entry.id   AF-A0A7K4H4W2-F1
#
_cell.length_a   1.000
_cell.length_b   1.000
_cell.length_c   1.000
_cell.angle_alpha   90.00
_cell.angle_beta   90.00
_cell.angle_gamma   90.00
#
_symmetry.space_group_name_H-M   'P 1'
#
loop_
_entity.id
_entity.type
_entity.pdbx_description
1 polymer ?
#
loop_
_entity_poly.entity_id
_entity_poly.type
_entity_poly.pdbx_seq_one_letter_code
_entity_poly.pdbx_strand_id
1 'polypeptide(L)'
;GDKVSDTVFVPPFYPPHWDRENFLNSIDKIKKIDYETISLTHFGLIHGDEAKSILNESIANLNNWWSFFEENIENLDNIPYLIDEVLPEVIPKSELEKFPYKLKEAVVFWLSEGFRISKGI
;
A
#
# COMPACT_ATOMS: atom_id res chain seq x y z
N GLY A 1 -2.94 2.99 -4.94
CA GLY A 1 -2.96 1.72 -4.21
C GLY A 1 -4.33 1.14 -4.38
N ASP A 2 -4.46 -0.13 -4.04
CA ASP A 2 -5.64 -0.91 -4.36
C ASP A 2 -6.29 -1.42 -3.07
N LYS A 3 -7.54 -1.02 -2.82
CA LYS A 3 -8.36 -1.60 -1.75
C LYS A 3 -8.92 -2.92 -2.28
N VAL A 4 -8.34 -4.05 -1.85
CA VAL A 4 -8.71 -5.38 -2.34
C VAL A 4 -9.76 -6.07 -1.46
N SER A 5 -9.95 -5.56 -0.23
CA SER A 5 -11.09 -5.89 0.63
C SER A 5 -11.35 -4.76 1.65
N ASP A 6 -12.36 -4.92 2.51
CA ASP A 6 -12.68 -3.94 3.55
C ASP A 6 -11.53 -3.73 4.56
N THR A 7 -10.66 -4.73 4.71
CA THR A 7 -9.56 -4.74 5.68
C THR A 7 -8.19 -4.75 5.03
N VAL A 8 -8.09 -4.85 3.70
CA VAL A 8 -6.82 -4.98 2.99
C VAL A 8 -6.66 -3.91 1.93
N PHE A 9 -5.58 -3.15 2.08
CA PHE A 9 -5.16 -2.14 1.12
C PHE A 9 -3.70 -2.37 0.74
N VAL A 10 -3.44 -2.48 -0.56
CA VAL A 10 -2.10 -2.59 -1.12
C VAL A 10 -1.61 -1.18 -1.49
N PRO A 11 -0.46 -0.71 -0.96
CA PRO A 11 -0.03 0.66 -1.15
C PRO A 11 0.55 0.84 -2.56
N PRO A 12 0.64 2.08 -3.07
CA PRO A 12 1.07 2.32 -4.44
C PRO A 12 2.59 2.25 -4.66
N PHE A 13 3.31 1.29 -4.07
CA PHE A 13 4.78 1.21 -4.20
C PHE A 13 5.16 0.61 -5.56
N TYR A 14 4.77 1.28 -6.64
CA TYR A 14 4.98 0.78 -8.01
C TYR A 14 6.33 1.28 -8.55
N PRO A 15 7.32 0.39 -8.71
CA PRO A 15 8.58 0.75 -9.37
C PRO A 15 8.35 1.07 -10.86
N PRO A 16 9.26 1.82 -11.52
CA PRO A 16 10.53 2.34 -11.00
C PRO A 16 10.46 3.78 -10.48
N HIS A 17 9.28 4.40 -10.47
CA HIS A 17 9.12 5.84 -10.21
C HIS A 17 8.43 6.15 -8.88
N TRP A 18 8.20 5.15 -8.04
CA TRP A 18 7.60 5.38 -6.74
C TRP A 18 8.49 6.28 -5.87
N ASP A 19 7.86 7.28 -5.27
CA ASP A 19 8.49 8.25 -4.39
C ASP A 19 7.54 8.55 -3.23
N ARG A 20 7.98 8.21 -2.02
CA ARG A 20 7.17 8.35 -0.81
C ARG A 20 6.87 9.82 -0.50
N GLU A 21 7.83 10.71 -0.67
CA GLU A 21 7.68 12.13 -0.32
C GLU A 21 6.73 12.82 -1.29
N ASN A 22 6.88 12.57 -2.59
CA ASN A 22 5.99 13.11 -3.61
C ASN A 22 4.55 12.58 -3.45
N PHE A 23 4.38 11.33 -3.05
CA PHE A 23 3.05 10.80 -2.70
C PHE A 23 2.44 11.55 -1.52
N LEU A 24 3.14 11.64 -0.38
CA LEU A 24 2.65 12.34 0.81
C LEU A 24 2.30 13.82 0.51
N ASN A 25 3.19 14.51 -0.22
CA ASN A 25 2.98 15.87 -0.67
C ASN A 25 1.74 16.02 -1.57
N SER A 26 1.45 15.02 -2.40
CA SER A 26 0.27 15.02 -3.28
C SER A 26 -1.01 14.84 -2.48
N ILE A 27 -1.02 13.91 -1.52
CA ILE A 27 -2.16 13.72 -0.61
C ILE A 27 -2.46 15.01 0.18
N ASP A 28 -1.43 15.66 0.73
CA ASP A 28 -1.58 16.92 1.46
C ASP A 28 -2.13 18.07 0.60
N LYS A 29 -1.82 18.09 -0.70
CA LYS A 29 -2.41 19.05 -1.64
C LYS A 29 -3.89 18.75 -1.87
N ILE A 30 -4.25 17.49 -2.08
CA ILE A 30 -5.64 17.08 -2.32
C ILE A 30 -6.51 17.37 -1.08
N LYS A 31 -6.00 17.08 0.13
CA LYS A 31 -6.72 17.34 1.40
C LYS A 31 -7.06 18.83 1.64
N LYS A 32 -6.41 19.76 0.94
CA LYS A 32 -6.67 21.21 1.03
C LYS A 32 -7.77 21.67 0.08
N ILE A 33 -8.20 20.82 -0.85
CA ILE A 33 -9.30 21.11 -1.76
C ILE A 33 -10.61 20.83 -1.00
N ASP A 34 -11.57 21.74 -1.10
CA ASP A 34 -12.93 21.48 -0.63
C ASP A 34 -13.67 20.65 -1.69
N TYR A 35 -13.85 19.36 -1.42
CA TYR A 35 -14.52 18.43 -2.32
C TYR A 35 -15.55 17.58 -1.55
N GLU A 36 -16.66 17.28 -2.21
CA GLU A 36 -17.69 16.38 -1.69
C GLU A 36 -17.50 14.93 -2.18
N THR A 37 -16.72 14.78 -3.25
CA THR A 37 -16.63 13.54 -4.03
C THR A 37 -15.22 13.36 -4.61
N ILE A 38 -14.72 12.13 -4.62
CA ILE A 38 -13.48 11.71 -5.30
C ILE A 38 -13.82 10.65 -6.34
N SER A 39 -13.29 10.82 -7.56
CA SER A 39 -13.33 9.77 -8.59
C SER A 39 -11.99 9.04 -8.65
N LEU A 40 -12.02 7.74 -8.41
CA LEU A 40 -10.88 6.83 -8.49
C LEU A 40 -10.97 5.98 -9.76
N THR A 41 -9.83 5.77 -10.43
CA THR A 41 -9.74 5.01 -11.68
C THR A 41 -10.28 3.57 -11.56
N HIS A 42 -10.03 2.89 -10.43
CA HIS A 42 -10.38 1.47 -10.27
C HIS A 42 -11.68 1.24 -9.48
N PHE A 43 -12.09 2.19 -8.64
CA PHE A 43 -13.20 2.01 -7.70
C PHE A 43 -14.37 2.97 -7.95
N GLY A 44 -14.30 3.77 -9.00
CA GLY A 44 -15.39 4.66 -9.40
C GLY A 44 -15.49 5.89 -8.50
N LEU A 45 -16.72 6.26 -8.14
CA LEU A 45 -17.01 7.52 -7.46
C LEU A 45 -17.28 7.28 -5.97
N ILE A 46 -16.54 7.97 -5.10
CA ILE A 46 -16.70 7.94 -3.64
C ILE A 46 -17.19 9.30 -3.19
N HIS A 47 -18.21 9.34 -2.33
CA HIS A 47 -18.85 10.57 -1.88
C HIS A 47 -19.06 10.61 -0.35
N GLY A 48 -19.26 11.80 0.20
CA GLY A 48 -19.58 11.99 1.62
C GLY A 48 -18.38 11.77 2.54
N ASP A 49 -18.60 11.16 3.70
CA ASP A 49 -17.56 11.00 4.73
C ASP A 49 -16.40 10.11 4.27
N GLU A 50 -16.67 9.09 3.44
CA GLU A 50 -15.64 8.20 2.89
C GLU A 50 -14.67 8.97 1.96
N ALA A 51 -15.18 9.94 1.19
CA ALA A 51 -14.33 10.79 0.35
C ALA A 51 -13.34 11.62 1.19
N LYS A 52 -13.71 11.95 2.44
CA LYS A 52 -12.86 12.69 3.37
C LYS A 52 -11.91 11.78 4.16
N SER A 53 -12.29 10.53 4.44
CA SER A 53 -11.46 9.60 5.22
C SER A 53 -10.42 8.86 4.37
N ILE A 54 -10.73 8.55 3.10
CA ILE A 54 -9.92 7.66 2.26
C ILE A 54 -8.46 8.11 2.09
N LEU A 55 -8.20 9.41 2.06
CA LEU A 55 -6.84 9.94 1.97
C LEU A 55 -6.04 9.70 3.26
N ASN A 56 -6.70 9.78 4.42
CA ASN A 56 -6.07 9.46 5.71
C ASN A 56 -5.83 7.94 5.83
N GLU A 57 -6.79 7.13 5.40
CA GLU A 57 -6.63 5.67 5.32
C GLU A 57 -5.45 5.29 4.42
N SER A 58 -5.30 5.97 3.28
CA SER A 58 -4.18 5.74 2.36
C SER A 58 -2.82 6.04 3.01
N ILE A 59 -2.71 7.13 3.80
CA ILE A 59 -1.49 7.44 4.57
C ILE A 59 -1.22 6.41 5.67
N ALA A 60 -2.25 6.03 6.43
CA ALA A 60 -2.10 5.02 7.48
C ALA A 60 -1.60 3.69 6.90
N ASN A 61 -2.19 3.25 5.80
CA ASN A 61 -1.78 2.05 5.09
C ASN A 61 -0.35 2.16 4.53
N LEU A 62 0.01 3.29 3.91
CA LEU A 62 1.39 3.57 3.48
C LEU A 62 2.37 3.38 4.64
N ASN A 63 2.08 3.96 5.80
CA ASN A 63 2.98 3.90 6.95
C ASN A 63 3.11 2.48 7.52
N ASN A 64 2.01 1.73 7.62
CA ASN A 64 2.06 0.33 8.06
C ASN A 64 2.96 -0.52 7.16
N TRP A 65 2.78 -0.40 5.85
CA TRP A 65 3.62 -1.11 4.87
C TRP A 65 5.05 -0.62 4.84
N TRP A 66 5.27 0.68 5.06
CA TRP A 66 6.62 1.23 5.12
C TRP A 66 7.39 0.68 6.34
N SER A 67 6.77 0.70 7.53
CA SER A 67 7.35 0.10 8.74
C SER A 67 7.62 -1.38 8.55
N PHE A 68 6.69 -2.11 7.92
CA PHE A 68 6.87 -3.53 7.57
C PHE A 68 8.18 -3.78 6.80
N PHE A 69 8.48 -2.98 5.78
CA PHE A 69 9.74 -3.15 5.01
C PHE A 69 10.97 -2.60 5.75
N GLU A 70 10.83 -1.54 6.56
CA GLU A 70 11.93 -1.04 7.41
C GLU A 70 12.37 -2.07 8.44
N GLU A 71 11.44 -2.74 9.10
CA GLU A 71 11.70 -3.77 10.11
C GLU A 71 12.33 -5.04 9.50
N ASN A 72 12.10 -5.27 8.20
CA ASN A 72 12.56 -6.45 7.47
C ASN A 72 13.60 -6.13 6.39
N ILE A 73 14.32 -5.00 6.54
CA ILE A 73 15.25 -4.48 5.52
C ILE A 73 16.34 -5.49 5.10
N GLU A 74 16.79 -6.34 6.02
CA GLU A 74 17.80 -7.38 5.75
C GLU A 74 17.23 -8.59 4.98
N ASN A 75 15.91 -8.73 4.96
CA ASN A 75 15.19 -9.88 4.38
C ASN A 75 14.41 -9.51 3.11
N LEU A 76 14.62 -8.33 2.54
CA LEU A 76 13.86 -7.84 1.38
C LEU A 76 13.96 -8.74 0.13
N ASP A 77 15.04 -9.52 0.00
CA ASP A 77 15.23 -10.51 -1.08
C ASP A 77 14.58 -11.87 -0.79
N ASN A 78 14.21 -12.12 0.47
CA ASN A 78 13.60 -13.37 0.89
C ASN A 78 12.08 -13.29 0.80
N ILE A 79 11.57 -13.25 -0.43
CA ILE A 79 10.13 -13.12 -0.72
C ILE A 79 9.28 -14.21 -0.02
N PRO A 80 9.67 -15.50 0.00
CA PRO A 80 8.92 -16.50 0.75
C PRO A 80 8.79 -16.18 2.25
N TYR A 81 9.87 -15.76 2.89
CA TYR A 81 9.84 -15.33 4.30
C TYR A 81 8.90 -14.15 4.53
N LEU A 82 8.98 -13.11 3.68
CA LEU A 82 8.10 -11.95 3.77
C LEU A 82 6.62 -12.33 3.63
N ILE A 83 6.29 -13.31 2.79
CA ILE A 83 4.91 -13.78 2.60
C ILE A 83 4.43 -14.63 3.78
N ASP A 84 5.25 -15.58 4.23
CA ASP A 84 4.79 -16.64 5.13
C ASP A 84 4.89 -16.25 6.60
N GLU A 85 5.90 -15.46 6.97
CA GLU A 85 6.16 -15.09 8.36
C GLU A 85 5.71 -13.66 8.68
N VAL A 86 5.87 -12.73 7.74
CA VAL A 86 5.70 -11.29 8.04
C VAL A 86 4.36 -10.73 7.55
N LEU A 87 3.93 -11.06 6.33
CA LEU A 87 2.67 -10.56 5.75
C LEU A 87 1.42 -10.85 6.62
N PRO A 88 1.34 -11.98 7.35
CA PRO A 88 0.25 -12.24 8.29
C PRO A 88 0.16 -11.26 9.47
N GLU A 89 1.20 -10.47 9.75
CA GLU A 89 1.18 -9.43 10.79
C GLU A 89 0.38 -8.19 10.38
N VAL A 90 0.30 -7.91 9.07
CA VAL A 90 -0.38 -6.73 8.52
C VAL A 90 -1.68 -7.07 7.77
N ILE A 91 -1.82 -8.31 7.29
CA ILE A 91 -3.02 -8.79 6.62
C ILE A 91 -3.52 -10.06 7.30
N PRO A 92 -4.81 -10.14 7.70
CA PRO A 92 -5.36 -11.36 8.27
C PRO A 92 -5.16 -12.57 7.35
N LYS A 93 -4.72 -13.69 7.91
CA LYS A 93 -4.46 -14.92 7.15
C LYS A 93 -5.64 -15.37 6.28
N SER A 94 -6.87 -15.21 6.78
CA SER A 94 -8.10 -15.51 6.05
C SER A 94 -8.29 -14.66 4.79
N GLU A 95 -7.72 -13.47 4.73
CA GLU A 95 -7.70 -12.64 3.52
C GLU A 95 -6.59 -13.10 2.57
N LEU A 96 -5.40 -13.43 3.09
CA LEU A 96 -4.28 -13.93 2.28
C LEU A 96 -4.55 -15.27 1.59
N GLU A 97 -5.37 -16.12 2.18
CA GLU A 97 -5.76 -17.42 1.61
C GLU A 97 -6.67 -17.30 0.40
N LYS A 98 -7.32 -16.14 0.18
CA LYS A 98 -8.15 -15.89 -1.00
C LYS A 98 -7.32 -15.69 -2.28
N PHE A 99 -6.03 -15.40 -2.13
CA PHE A 99 -5.15 -15.05 -3.24
C PHE A 99 -4.14 -16.17 -3.55
N PRO A 100 -3.90 -16.49 -4.83
CA PRO A 100 -2.87 -17.45 -5.22
C PRO A 100 -1.48 -17.03 -4.72
N TYR A 101 -0.63 -18.00 -4.36
CA TYR A 101 0.73 -17.72 -3.86
C TYR A 101 1.54 -16.86 -4.84
N LYS A 102 1.47 -17.16 -6.14
CA LYS A 102 2.15 -16.37 -7.19
C LYS A 102 1.74 -14.90 -7.23
N LEU A 103 0.48 -14.59 -6.89
CA LEU A 103 0.04 -13.19 -6.83
C LEU A 103 0.67 -12.48 -5.63
N LYS A 104 0.76 -13.18 -4.48
CA LYS A 104 1.44 -12.66 -3.28
C LYS A 104 2.93 -12.44 -3.53
N GLU A 105 3.61 -13.37 -4.20
CA GLU A 105 5.00 -13.21 -4.65
C GLU A 105 5.19 -11.97 -5.51
N ALA A 106 4.37 -11.80 -6.55
CA ALA A 106 4.48 -10.65 -7.44
C ALA A 106 4.27 -9.32 -6.69
N VAL A 107 3.25 -9.25 -5.83
CA VAL A 107 2.94 -8.05 -5.05
C VAL A 107 4.05 -7.74 -4.06
N VAL A 108 4.46 -8.70 -3.23
CA VAL A 108 5.51 -8.47 -2.21
C VAL A 108 6.83 -8.08 -2.87
N PHE A 109 7.19 -8.71 -4.00
CA PHE A 109 8.35 -8.32 -4.79
C PHE A 109 8.24 -6.88 -5.32
N TRP A 110 7.11 -6.49 -5.92
CA TRP A 110 6.95 -5.12 -6.41
C TRP A 110 7.01 -4.09 -5.30
N LEU A 111 6.38 -4.37 -4.16
CA LEU A 111 6.39 -3.47 -3.03
C LEU A 111 7.78 -3.34 -2.41
N SER A 112 8.54 -4.43 -2.28
CA SER A 112 9.91 -4.39 -1.76
C SER A 112 10.84 -3.62 -2.71
N GLU A 113 10.72 -3.81 -4.02
CA GLU A 113 11.47 -3.02 -5.02
C GLU A 113 11.11 -1.54 -4.98
N GLY A 114 9.82 -1.21 -4.89
CA GLY A 114 9.36 0.17 -4.73
C GLY A 114 9.91 0.83 -3.45
N PHE A 115 9.97 0.07 -2.36
CA PHE A 115 10.60 0.52 -1.11
C PHE A 115 12.11 0.77 -1.28
N ARG A 116 12.84 -0.18 -1.87
CA ARG A 116 14.30 -0.07 -2.14
C ARG A 116 14.63 1.18 -2.96
N ILE A 117 13.92 1.38 -4.07
CA ILE A 117 14.11 2.55 -4.94
C ILE A 117 13.87 3.86 -4.18
N SER A 118 12.78 3.93 -3.41
CA SER A 118 12.45 5.12 -2.60
C SER A 118 13.48 5.39 -1.50
N LYS A 119 14.13 4.34 -0.96
CA LYS A 119 15.21 4.45 0.05
C LYS A 119 16.61 4.64 -0.56
N GLY A 120 16.80 4.35 -1.84
CA GLY A 120 18.11 4.36 -2.49
C GLY A 120 19.04 3.23 -2.02
N ILE A 121 18.47 2.04 -1.74
CA ILE A 121 19.20 0.84 -1.27
C ILE A 121 19.06 -0.35 -2.23
#